data_AF-A0A932G4J2-F1
#
_entry.id   AF-A0A932G4J2-F1
#
_cell.length_a   1.000
_cell.length_b   1.000
_cell.length_c   1.000
_cell.angle_alpha   90.00
_cell.angle_beta   90.00
_cell.angle_gamma   90.00
#
_symmetry.space_group_name_H-M   'P 1'
#
loop_
_entity.id
_entity.type
_entity.pdbx_description
1 polymer ?
#
loop_
_entity_poly.entity_id
_entity_poly.type
_entity_poly.pdbx_seq_one_letter_code
_entity_poly.pdbx_strand_id
1 'polypeptide(L)'
;MRVGLLAILLAQALSGCEGLVAGNTRDAGVEECCLTLRCAPGQECFECMCRDSECCAALECQEDLQTCVRCACVYLEGIDGGGGGDRDDDGDGFGADGDCDDADPAVNAGAAETCNQIDDDCDGTADDGTCPGQLCCAGGCRDCCDAADCDDGDACTTDSCGADGACSHSGCGGGTPRCCPGVGCRECCSAADCSDGDACTTDSCGADGTCSHAGCGGAAPSCCPGAGCRECCNDGQCSDGDGCTVDSCTAGGTCRNERPSACGNCCVDLCEEAQDGDCATYMRGDCGDFCSALSAIQGASGCADERNEYEDCLSECDDACAADCDGEGEDLARCVGNYCVSRLGNANCQILTRSFDF
;
A
#
# COMPACT_ATOMS: atom_id res chain seq x y z
N MET A 1 28.15 -6.52 -2.88
CA MET A 1 28.40 -7.35 -1.68
C MET A 1 29.91 -7.45 -1.43
N ARG A 2 30.43 -6.66 -0.48
CA ARG A 2 31.60 -6.94 0.39
C ARG A 2 32.15 -5.63 1.01
N VAL A 3 31.27 -4.85 1.64
CA VAL A 3 31.62 -3.84 2.66
C VAL A 3 31.33 -4.43 4.06
N GLY A 4 31.53 -5.74 4.23
CA GLY A 4 31.06 -6.48 5.41
C GLY A 4 32.11 -7.36 6.10
N LEU A 5 33.40 -7.29 5.72
CA LEU A 5 34.42 -8.18 6.28
C LEU A 5 35.59 -7.50 6.99
N LEU A 6 35.78 -6.18 6.85
CA LEU A 6 36.79 -5.46 7.63
C LEU A 6 36.26 -4.93 8.98
N ALA A 7 34.95 -4.73 9.12
CA ALA A 7 34.33 -4.26 10.37
C ALA A 7 34.14 -5.36 11.44
N ILE A 8 34.37 -6.64 11.12
CA ILE A 8 34.17 -7.76 12.05
C ILE A 8 35.48 -8.23 12.70
N LEU A 9 36.64 -7.99 12.08
CA LEU A 9 37.94 -8.35 12.68
C LEU A 9 38.44 -7.31 13.69
N LEU A 10 38.00 -6.05 13.61
CA LEU A 10 38.31 -5.03 14.62
C LEU A 10 37.42 -5.14 15.89
N ALA A 11 36.26 -5.79 15.78
CA ALA A 11 35.32 -5.95 16.90
C ALA A 11 35.63 -7.16 17.81
N GLN A 12 36.57 -8.04 17.44
CA GLN A 12 36.97 -9.19 18.27
C GLN A 12 38.19 -8.94 19.16
N ALA A 13 38.88 -7.81 19.01
CA ALA A 13 40.05 -7.47 19.84
C ALA A 13 39.71 -6.71 21.14
N LEU A 14 38.47 -6.23 21.31
CA LEU A 14 38.07 -5.35 22.42
C LEU A 14 37.18 -6.00 23.49
N SER A 15 36.94 -7.31 23.43
CA SER A 15 36.03 -8.01 24.37
C SER A 15 36.72 -8.60 25.63
N GLY A 16 37.99 -8.28 25.89
CA GLY A 16 38.77 -8.91 26.98
C GLY A 16 39.43 -8.00 28.02
N CYS A 17 39.34 -6.67 27.91
CA CYS A 17 40.04 -5.75 28.82
C CYS A 17 39.09 -5.11 29.84
N GLU A 18 38.85 -5.77 30.97
CA GLU A 18 38.27 -5.11 32.15
C GLU A 18 39.37 -4.66 33.12
N GLY A 19 39.40 -3.36 33.44
CA GLY A 19 40.21 -2.80 34.52
C GLY A 19 41.33 -1.86 34.08
N LEU A 20 40.99 -0.64 33.64
CA LEU A 20 41.94 0.48 33.59
C LEU A 20 42.23 0.96 35.02
N VAL A 21 43.48 0.88 35.46
CA VAL A 21 43.99 1.69 36.58
C VAL A 21 45.15 2.53 36.04
N ALA A 22 44.92 3.83 35.87
CA ALA A 22 45.96 4.79 35.54
C ALA A 22 46.86 5.01 36.78
N GLY A 23 48.12 4.58 36.70
CA GLY A 23 49.13 4.85 37.72
C GLY A 23 50.21 5.78 37.18
N ASN A 24 50.34 6.97 37.79
CA ASN A 24 51.46 7.87 37.53
C ASN A 24 52.64 7.50 38.45
N THR A 25 53.74 7.00 37.89
CA THR A 25 55.03 7.00 38.59
C THR A 25 55.97 7.97 37.88
N ARG A 26 56.32 9.04 38.60
CA ARG A 26 57.25 10.09 38.17
C ARG A 26 58.69 9.62 38.39
N ASP A 27 59.53 9.68 37.35
CA ASP A 27 60.90 10.17 37.54
C ASP A 27 61.45 10.87 36.29
N ALA A 28 62.16 11.97 36.58
CA ALA A 28 62.71 13.04 35.74
C ALA A 28 62.68 12.95 34.19
N GLY A 29 61.93 13.88 33.57
CA GLY A 29 62.49 14.67 32.46
C GLY A 29 61.79 14.71 31.10
N VAL A 30 60.71 13.97 30.87
CA VAL A 30 59.89 14.04 29.65
C VAL A 30 58.46 13.64 29.99
N GLU A 31 57.48 14.48 29.66
CA GLU A 31 56.06 14.11 29.77
C GLU A 31 55.66 13.29 28.56
N GLU A 32 55.63 11.95 28.66
CA GLU A 32 54.83 11.13 27.74
C GLU A 32 54.20 9.92 28.44
N CYS A 33 52.90 9.76 28.21
CA CYS A 33 52.04 8.73 28.77
C CYS A 33 52.37 7.34 28.23
N CYS A 34 52.98 6.47 29.04
CA CYS A 34 52.97 5.02 28.78
C CYS A 34 51.79 4.36 29.51
N LEU A 35 50.81 3.82 28.77
CA LEU A 35 49.77 2.97 29.34
C LEU A 35 50.31 1.55 29.51
N THR A 36 50.34 1.02 30.74
CA THR A 36 50.77 -0.35 31.01
C THR A 36 49.59 -1.32 30.80
N LEU A 37 49.66 -2.22 29.80
CA LEU A 37 48.74 -3.34 29.65
C LEU A 37 49.40 -4.65 30.11
N ARG A 38 48.62 -5.53 30.76
CA ARG A 38 49.05 -6.91 31.08
C ARG A 38 48.48 -7.88 30.04
N CYS A 39 49.30 -8.80 29.54
CA CYS A 39 48.89 -9.86 28.62
C CYS A 39 48.58 -11.18 29.37
N ALA A 40 47.77 -12.05 28.76
CA ALA A 40 47.46 -13.40 29.27
C ALA A 40 48.59 -14.41 28.95
N PRO A 41 48.68 -15.55 29.65
CA PRO A 41 49.80 -16.49 29.48
C PRO A 41 49.77 -17.17 28.10
N GLY A 42 50.86 -17.07 27.34
CA GLY A 42 51.04 -17.76 26.05
C GLY A 42 50.86 -16.91 24.78
N GLN A 43 50.90 -15.58 24.88
CA GLN A 43 50.95 -14.66 23.73
C GLN A 43 52.16 -13.72 23.87
N GLU A 44 52.86 -13.44 22.76
CA GLU A 44 53.97 -12.49 22.72
C GLU A 44 53.43 -11.05 22.72
N CYS A 45 54.03 -10.17 23.52
CA CYS A 45 53.67 -8.75 23.57
C CYS A 45 54.07 -8.09 22.25
N PHE A 46 53.14 -7.93 21.32
CA PHE A 46 53.33 -7.07 20.16
C PHE A 46 52.60 -5.75 20.40
N GLU A 47 53.40 -4.70 20.50
CA GLU A 47 53.04 -3.31 20.23
C GLU A 47 52.74 -2.40 21.45
N CYS A 48 53.54 -1.33 21.56
CA CYS A 48 53.27 -0.16 22.37
C CYS A 48 52.57 0.87 21.47
N MET A 49 51.42 1.41 21.88
CA MET A 49 50.77 2.51 21.17
C MET A 49 51.20 3.85 21.77
N CYS A 50 51.75 4.73 20.94
CA CYS A 50 51.83 6.17 21.22
C CYS A 50 50.83 6.92 20.36
N ARG A 51 50.41 8.08 20.85
CA ARG A 51 49.55 9.02 20.14
C ARG A 51 50.49 9.91 19.34
N ASP A 52 50.30 9.91 18.02
CA ASP A 52 50.99 10.77 17.04
C ASP A 52 52.36 10.23 16.53
N SER A 53 52.28 9.53 15.39
CA SER A 53 53.28 9.43 14.30
C SER A 53 54.71 8.91 14.49
N GLU A 54 55.06 8.13 15.54
CA GLU A 54 56.42 7.53 15.63
C GLU A 54 56.45 6.03 16.01
N CYS A 55 57.23 5.22 15.27
CA CYS A 55 57.46 3.79 15.55
C CYS A 55 58.58 3.58 16.59
N CYS A 56 58.29 2.83 17.67
CA CYS A 56 59.29 2.41 18.67
C CYS A 56 59.69 0.93 18.52
N ALA A 57 60.97 0.61 18.71
CA ALA A 57 61.44 -0.77 18.95
C ALA A 57 61.78 -0.95 20.44
N ALA A 58 61.32 -2.05 21.04
CA ALA A 58 61.62 -2.39 22.44
C ALA A 58 63.10 -2.74 22.62
N LEU A 59 63.79 -2.12 23.59
CA LEU A 59 65.24 -2.33 23.76
C LEU A 59 65.57 -3.43 24.77
N GLU A 60 64.77 -3.64 25.83
CA GLU A 60 64.94 -4.75 26.81
C GLU A 60 63.59 -5.22 27.39
N CYS A 61 63.26 -6.50 27.21
CA CYS A 61 62.12 -7.19 27.84
C CYS A 61 62.60 -8.11 28.97
N GLN A 62 62.00 -8.05 30.16
CA GLN A 62 62.33 -8.94 31.27
C GLN A 62 61.36 -10.13 31.29
N GLU A 63 61.84 -11.33 30.94
CA GLU A 63 61.03 -12.52 30.67
C GLU A 63 60.16 -12.99 31.85
N ASP A 64 60.50 -12.63 33.09
CA ASP A 64 59.82 -13.13 34.30
C ASP A 64 58.59 -12.29 34.74
N LEU A 65 58.37 -11.08 34.20
CA LEU A 65 57.32 -10.17 34.69
C LEU A 65 56.38 -9.60 33.63
N GLN A 66 56.58 -9.93 32.35
CA GLN A 66 55.71 -9.48 31.24
C GLN A 66 55.44 -7.95 31.24
N THR A 67 56.49 -7.14 31.42
CA THR A 67 56.42 -5.67 31.35
C THR A 67 57.65 -5.10 30.63
N CYS A 68 57.45 -4.20 29.67
CA CYS A 68 58.51 -3.44 29.02
C CYS A 68 59.12 -2.44 30.01
N VAL A 69 60.45 -2.46 30.17
CA VAL A 69 61.14 -1.62 31.17
C VAL A 69 61.89 -0.44 30.53
N ARG A 70 62.27 -0.54 29.24
CA ARG A 70 62.92 0.53 28.47
C ARG A 70 62.53 0.52 26.99
N CYS A 71 62.03 1.64 26.49
CA CYS A 71 61.85 1.92 25.06
C CYS A 71 62.90 2.93 24.59
N ALA A 72 63.35 2.83 23.35
CA ALA A 72 64.17 3.87 22.71
C ALA A 72 63.72 4.04 21.25
N CYS A 73 63.57 5.29 20.82
CA CYS A 73 63.40 5.63 19.41
C CYS A 73 64.74 5.44 18.71
N VAL A 74 64.82 4.58 17.70
CA VAL A 74 66.04 4.38 16.90
C VAL A 74 65.82 5.03 15.54
N TYR A 75 66.46 6.16 15.30
CA TYR A 75 66.62 6.71 13.96
C TYR A 75 67.51 5.75 13.15
N LEU A 76 66.97 5.11 12.11
CA LEU A 76 67.80 4.48 11.09
C LEU A 76 68.37 5.60 10.22
N GLU A 77 69.54 6.12 10.63
CA GLU A 77 70.28 7.09 9.82
C GLU A 77 70.73 6.46 8.50
N GLY A 78 70.33 7.09 7.40
CA GLY A 78 70.79 6.74 6.07
C GLY A 78 70.23 7.65 4.98
N ILE A 79 70.82 8.86 4.88
CA ILE A 79 70.79 9.79 3.71
C ILE A 79 69.41 10.49 3.56
N ASP A 80 69.20 11.79 3.80
CA ASP A 80 70.02 12.99 3.62
C ASP A 80 69.94 13.96 4.82
N GLY A 81 71.04 14.65 5.08
CA GLY A 81 71.15 15.56 6.21
C GLY A 81 70.62 16.96 5.91
N GLY A 82 69.87 17.53 6.86
CA GLY A 82 69.86 18.98 7.06
C GLY A 82 68.52 19.62 7.41
N GLY A 83 68.06 19.46 8.66
CA GLY A 83 67.42 20.52 9.45
C GLY A 83 66.15 21.19 8.93
N GLY A 84 65.00 20.78 9.49
CA GLY A 84 63.84 21.67 9.69
C GLY A 84 63.34 22.44 8.46
N GLY A 85 63.46 21.84 7.29
CA GLY A 85 62.72 22.17 6.09
C GLY A 85 61.92 20.91 5.73
N ASP A 86 60.68 21.13 5.35
CA ASP A 86 59.67 20.13 5.04
C ASP A 86 60.29 19.06 4.11
N ARG A 87 60.12 17.77 4.44
CA ARG A 87 60.61 16.68 3.59
C ARG A 87 59.89 16.79 2.23
N ASP A 88 60.67 16.68 1.16
CA ASP A 88 60.28 16.80 -0.25
C ASP A 88 60.67 15.46 -0.89
N ASP A 89 59.82 14.46 -0.70
CA ASP A 89 60.11 13.06 -1.02
C ASP A 89 59.99 12.77 -2.53
N ASP A 90 59.29 13.62 -3.29
CA ASP A 90 59.11 13.50 -4.74
C ASP A 90 59.90 14.51 -5.61
N GLY A 91 60.47 15.54 -4.99
CA GLY A 91 61.42 16.47 -5.58
C GLY A 91 60.80 17.59 -6.42
N ASP A 92 59.55 17.97 -6.16
CA ASP A 92 58.86 19.05 -6.89
C ASP A 92 59.10 20.46 -6.33
N GLY A 93 59.76 20.54 -5.16
CA GLY A 93 60.14 21.77 -4.49
C GLY A 93 59.14 22.29 -3.46
N PHE A 94 58.06 21.55 -3.21
CA PHE A 94 57.22 21.65 -2.04
C PHE A 94 57.62 20.53 -1.06
N GLY A 95 57.28 20.70 0.21
CA GLY A 95 57.46 19.60 1.16
C GLY A 95 56.17 19.31 1.88
N ALA A 96 56.12 18.21 2.62
CA ALA A 96 54.91 17.61 3.20
C ALA A 96 53.92 18.55 3.94
N ASP A 97 54.34 19.73 4.39
CA ASP A 97 53.47 20.73 5.04
C ASP A 97 52.66 21.59 4.04
N GLY A 98 53.08 21.65 2.78
CA GLY A 98 52.45 22.40 1.68
C GLY A 98 52.15 21.54 0.44
N ASP A 99 52.43 20.25 0.51
CA ASP A 99 52.12 19.24 -0.49
C ASP A 99 51.18 18.19 0.12
N CYS A 100 50.04 17.99 -0.53
CA CYS A 100 49.00 17.07 -0.12
C CYS A 100 49.28 15.61 -0.54
N ASP A 101 50.23 15.36 -1.46
CA ASP A 101 50.76 14.04 -1.81
C ASP A 101 52.26 14.09 -2.15
N ASP A 102 53.10 14.14 -1.11
CA ASP A 102 54.61 14.16 -1.11
C ASP A 102 55.27 12.93 -1.78
N ALA A 103 54.51 12.15 -2.55
CA ALA A 103 54.97 11.03 -3.35
C ALA A 103 54.63 11.18 -4.85
N ASP A 104 53.90 12.22 -5.25
CA ASP A 104 53.53 12.52 -6.63
C ASP A 104 53.86 13.97 -7.00
N PRO A 105 54.95 14.22 -7.76
CA PRO A 105 55.45 15.57 -8.05
C PRO A 105 54.53 16.37 -9.00
N ALA A 106 53.39 15.81 -9.39
CA ALA A 106 52.33 16.48 -10.12
C ALA A 106 51.26 17.11 -9.20
N VAL A 107 51.28 16.78 -7.91
CA VAL A 107 50.37 17.27 -6.87
C VAL A 107 51.17 18.18 -5.95
N ASN A 108 50.88 19.48 -5.93
CA ASN A 108 51.55 20.46 -5.08
C ASN A 108 50.87 21.82 -5.10
N ALA A 109 51.17 22.65 -4.09
CA ALA A 109 50.62 24.01 -3.99
C ALA A 109 50.80 24.86 -5.27
N GLY A 110 49.72 25.04 -6.02
CA GLY A 110 49.69 25.82 -7.27
C GLY A 110 49.97 25.03 -8.55
N ALA A 111 49.90 23.69 -8.50
CA ALA A 111 49.77 22.86 -9.69
C ALA A 111 48.51 23.23 -10.50
N ALA A 112 48.38 22.67 -11.70
CA ALA A 112 47.17 22.88 -12.50
C ALA A 112 46.22 21.70 -12.28
N GLU A 113 45.01 22.00 -11.82
CA GLU A 113 43.97 21.00 -11.66
C GLU A 113 43.73 20.19 -12.95
N THR A 114 43.65 18.88 -12.78
CA THR A 114 43.26 17.90 -13.79
C THR A 114 42.00 17.21 -13.31
N CYS A 115 41.03 17.01 -14.21
CA CYS A 115 39.75 16.38 -13.86
C CYS A 115 39.95 14.89 -13.51
N ASN A 116 40.34 14.61 -12.28
CA ASN A 116 40.77 13.32 -11.76
C ASN A 116 40.22 13.05 -10.34
N GLN A 117 39.47 13.98 -9.74
CA GLN A 117 38.96 13.92 -8.36
C GLN A 117 40.03 13.98 -7.28
N ILE A 118 41.23 14.48 -7.63
CA ILE A 118 42.35 14.77 -6.73
C ILE A 118 42.48 16.29 -6.68
N ASP A 119 42.85 16.80 -5.50
CA ASP A 119 43.23 18.20 -5.29
C ASP A 119 44.69 18.30 -5.73
N ASP A 120 44.93 18.60 -7.01
CA ASP A 120 46.28 18.61 -7.59
C ASP A 120 47.06 19.84 -7.10
N ASP A 121 46.38 20.96 -6.85
CA ASP A 121 46.98 22.22 -6.45
C ASP A 121 46.99 22.48 -4.94
N CYS A 122 46.53 21.49 -4.16
CA CYS A 122 46.48 21.43 -2.71
C CYS A 122 45.82 22.67 -2.05
N ASP A 123 44.86 23.30 -2.71
CA ASP A 123 44.14 24.46 -2.18
C ASP A 123 42.94 24.07 -1.29
N GLY A 124 42.67 22.77 -1.18
CA GLY A 124 41.57 22.19 -0.41
C GLY A 124 40.32 21.89 -1.23
N THR A 125 40.35 22.12 -2.55
CA THR A 125 39.24 21.86 -3.47
C THR A 125 39.67 21.16 -4.75
N ALA A 126 39.43 19.85 -4.80
CA ALA A 126 39.64 19.06 -6.02
C ALA A 126 38.82 19.59 -7.21
N ASP A 127 39.48 19.62 -8.37
CA ASP A 127 38.97 19.96 -9.69
C ASP A 127 38.37 21.38 -9.81
N ASP A 128 38.77 22.36 -8.98
CA ASP A 128 38.24 23.73 -9.09
C ASP A 128 38.75 24.44 -10.35
N GLY A 129 37.83 24.71 -11.28
CA GLY A 129 38.13 25.42 -12.54
C GLY A 129 38.61 24.53 -13.70
N THR A 130 38.70 23.22 -13.52
CA THR A 130 39.16 22.28 -14.56
C THR A 130 38.16 22.07 -15.71
N CYS A 131 36.88 22.31 -15.42
CA CYS A 131 35.78 22.17 -16.38
C CYS A 131 34.92 23.45 -16.43
N PRO A 132 35.30 24.50 -17.21
CA PRO A 132 34.55 25.75 -17.26
C PRO A 132 33.12 25.55 -17.78
N GLY A 133 32.14 25.55 -16.88
CA GLY A 133 30.72 25.36 -17.20
C GLY A 133 30.28 23.90 -17.36
N GLN A 134 31.09 22.94 -16.89
CA GLN A 134 30.83 21.49 -16.94
C GLN A 134 31.21 20.83 -15.62
N LEU A 135 30.74 19.61 -15.38
CA LEU A 135 31.13 18.80 -14.22
C LEU A 135 32.37 17.96 -14.54
N CYS A 136 33.24 17.80 -13.56
CA CYS A 136 34.31 16.82 -13.61
C CYS A 136 33.76 15.43 -13.26
N CYS A 137 33.89 14.48 -14.18
CA CYS A 137 33.36 13.12 -14.03
C CYS A 137 34.44 12.07 -14.33
N ALA A 138 34.18 10.81 -13.95
CA ALA A 138 35.02 9.67 -14.32
C ALA A 138 35.11 9.54 -15.86
N GLY A 139 36.18 10.09 -16.45
CA GLY A 139 36.38 10.16 -17.90
C GLY A 139 36.33 11.57 -18.50
N GLY A 140 36.48 12.62 -17.71
CA GLY A 140 36.68 14.02 -18.14
C GLY A 140 35.46 14.92 -17.99
N CYS A 141 35.57 16.16 -18.48
CA CYS A 141 34.51 17.17 -18.41
C CYS A 141 33.27 16.79 -19.21
N ARG A 142 32.10 16.85 -18.57
CA ARG A 142 30.80 16.48 -19.14
C ARG A 142 29.70 17.40 -18.63
N ASP A 143 28.57 17.40 -19.32
CA ASP A 143 27.40 18.17 -18.88
C ASP A 143 26.69 17.48 -17.69
N CYS A 144 26.89 16.16 -17.53
CA CYS A 144 26.41 15.37 -16.41
C CYS A 144 27.35 14.19 -16.09
N CYS A 145 27.40 13.79 -14.83
CA CYS A 145 28.08 12.56 -14.38
C CYS A 145 27.09 11.43 -14.15
N ASP A 146 25.88 11.75 -13.68
CA ASP A 146 24.78 10.82 -13.55
C ASP A 146 23.42 11.46 -13.85
N ALA A 147 22.34 10.69 -13.71
CA ALA A 147 20.99 11.15 -14.03
C ALA A 147 20.50 12.30 -13.14
N ALA A 148 21.01 12.44 -11.91
CA ALA A 148 20.61 13.49 -10.98
C ALA A 148 21.13 14.86 -11.41
N ASP A 149 22.29 14.92 -12.08
CA ASP A 149 22.82 16.17 -12.64
C ASP A 149 21.95 16.72 -13.78
N CYS A 150 21.08 15.87 -14.33
CA CYS A 150 20.14 16.20 -15.39
C CYS A 150 18.73 16.48 -14.89
N ASP A 151 18.49 16.66 -13.59
CA ASP A 151 17.16 16.99 -13.08
C ASP A 151 16.69 18.36 -13.62
N ASP A 152 15.69 18.37 -14.50
CA ASP A 152 15.08 19.59 -15.04
C ASP A 152 13.94 20.13 -14.14
N GLY A 153 13.66 19.44 -13.04
CA GLY A 153 12.59 19.75 -12.10
C GLY A 153 11.18 19.39 -12.60
N ASP A 154 11.05 18.76 -13.76
CA ASP A 154 9.79 18.24 -14.27
C ASP A 154 9.63 16.76 -13.89
N ALA A 155 8.74 16.47 -12.94
CA ALA A 155 8.44 15.09 -12.56
C ALA A 155 7.94 14.21 -13.73
N CYS A 156 7.58 14.81 -14.86
CA CYS A 156 7.06 14.14 -16.05
C CYS A 156 8.11 13.88 -17.15
N THR A 157 9.37 14.14 -16.88
CA THR A 157 10.50 13.69 -17.69
C THR A 157 11.23 12.57 -16.95
N THR A 158 11.82 11.67 -17.71
CA THR A 158 12.87 10.78 -17.20
C THR A 158 14.19 11.40 -17.63
N ASP A 159 14.93 11.87 -16.65
CA ASP A 159 16.26 12.44 -16.85
C ASP A 159 17.29 11.33 -16.92
N SER A 160 18.18 11.44 -17.88
CA SER A 160 19.21 10.44 -18.12
C SER A 160 20.47 11.13 -18.59
N CYS A 161 21.58 10.78 -17.96
CA CYS A 161 22.89 11.14 -18.46
C CYS A 161 23.37 10.10 -19.47
N GLY A 162 23.58 10.54 -20.71
CA GLY A 162 24.10 9.68 -21.76
C GLY A 162 25.54 9.25 -21.50
N ALA A 163 25.98 8.17 -22.16
CA ALA A 163 27.38 7.73 -22.09
C ALA A 163 28.36 8.76 -22.70
N ASP A 164 27.84 9.69 -23.51
CA ASP A 164 28.51 10.88 -24.04
C ASP A 164 28.57 12.05 -23.05
N GLY A 165 27.96 11.93 -21.86
CA GLY A 165 27.93 12.98 -20.84
C GLY A 165 26.95 14.10 -21.14
N ALA A 166 25.96 13.87 -22.02
CA ALA A 166 24.90 14.82 -22.33
C ALA A 166 23.60 14.45 -21.61
N CYS A 167 22.87 15.46 -21.15
CA CYS A 167 21.54 15.26 -20.56
C CYS A 167 20.48 14.97 -21.61
N SER A 168 19.62 14.01 -21.31
CA SER A 168 18.41 13.71 -22.06
C SER A 168 17.21 13.68 -21.13
N HIS A 169 16.16 14.42 -21.51
CA HIS A 169 14.89 14.49 -20.79
C HIS A 169 13.82 13.85 -21.67
N SER A 170 13.46 12.61 -21.36
CA SER A 170 12.42 11.89 -22.12
C SER A 170 11.09 12.02 -21.40
N GLY A 171 10.17 12.79 -21.98
CA GLY A 171 8.82 12.95 -21.41
C GLY A 171 8.04 11.63 -21.35
N CYS A 172 7.12 11.51 -20.39
CA CYS A 172 6.13 10.42 -20.42
C CYS A 172 5.39 10.50 -21.78
N GLY A 173 5.59 9.52 -22.65
CA GLY A 173 5.02 9.53 -23.99
C GLY A 173 3.52 9.84 -23.95
N GLY A 174 2.99 10.57 -24.94
CA GLY A 174 1.59 11.08 -24.95
C GLY A 174 0.47 10.03 -24.93
N GLY A 175 0.73 8.80 -24.50
CA GLY A 175 -0.20 7.74 -24.13
C GLY A 175 0.03 7.25 -22.70
N THR A 176 0.29 5.95 -22.52
CA THR A 176 0.68 5.35 -21.24
C THR A 176 2.19 5.07 -21.23
N PRO A 177 2.94 5.49 -20.19
CA PRO A 177 2.52 6.30 -19.05
C PRO A 177 2.33 7.77 -19.41
N ARG A 178 1.37 8.45 -18.77
CA ARG A 178 1.08 9.88 -18.90
C ARG A 178 1.65 10.69 -17.73
N CYS A 179 1.81 11.98 -17.96
CA CYS A 179 2.22 12.94 -16.94
C CYS A 179 1.10 13.24 -15.93
N CYS A 180 1.32 12.92 -14.65
CA CYS A 180 0.46 13.37 -13.55
C CYS A 180 1.12 14.55 -12.81
N PRO A 181 0.50 15.75 -12.83
CA PRO A 181 1.10 16.95 -12.25
C PRO A 181 1.51 16.77 -10.78
N GLY A 182 2.78 17.05 -10.47
CA GLY A 182 3.34 16.96 -9.10
C GLY A 182 3.57 15.54 -8.59
N VAL A 183 3.38 14.51 -9.43
CA VAL A 183 3.59 13.11 -9.07
C VAL A 183 4.49 12.37 -10.05
N GLY A 184 4.39 12.67 -11.34
CA GLY A 184 5.22 12.12 -12.40
C GLY A 184 4.51 11.09 -13.29
N CYS A 185 5.28 10.29 -14.04
CA CYS A 185 4.76 9.36 -15.05
C CYS A 185 3.97 8.19 -14.43
N ARG A 186 2.69 8.05 -14.79
CA ARG A 186 1.80 6.96 -14.31
C ARG A 186 0.88 6.46 -15.42
N GLU A 187 0.26 5.30 -15.23
CA GLU A 187 -0.79 4.82 -16.15
C GLU A 187 -2.02 5.73 -16.10
N CYS A 188 -2.40 6.16 -14.90
CA CYS A 188 -3.53 7.05 -14.64
C CYS A 188 -3.21 8.11 -13.58
N CYS A 189 -3.92 9.24 -13.65
CA CYS A 189 -3.90 10.29 -12.63
C CYS A 189 -5.21 10.34 -11.85
N SER A 190 -6.28 9.82 -12.45
CA SER A 190 -7.63 9.80 -11.90
C SER A 190 -8.39 8.58 -12.42
N ALA A 191 -9.52 8.24 -11.78
CA ALA A 191 -10.41 7.18 -12.25
C ALA A 191 -10.88 7.38 -13.70
N ALA A 192 -11.02 8.63 -14.15
CA ALA A 192 -11.44 8.95 -15.53
C ALA A 192 -10.41 8.51 -16.58
N ASP A 193 -9.13 8.43 -16.22
CA ASP A 193 -8.07 7.96 -17.12
C ASP A 193 -8.12 6.45 -17.34
N CYS A 194 -8.83 5.73 -16.47
CA CYS A 194 -8.97 4.28 -16.47
C CYS A 194 -10.27 3.81 -17.11
N SER A 195 -10.94 4.61 -17.93
CA SER A 195 -12.21 4.14 -18.50
C SER A 195 -12.00 3.04 -19.54
N ASP A 196 -12.55 1.85 -19.30
CA ASP A 196 -12.57 0.74 -20.26
C ASP A 196 -13.75 0.81 -21.25
N GLY A 197 -14.64 1.79 -21.04
CA GLY A 197 -15.86 1.99 -21.84
C GLY A 197 -17.00 1.04 -21.49
N ASP A 198 -16.84 0.19 -20.48
CA ASP A 198 -17.91 -0.64 -19.93
C ASP A 198 -18.59 0.11 -18.77
N ALA A 199 -19.88 0.38 -18.92
CA ALA A 199 -20.64 1.06 -17.86
C ALA A 199 -20.84 0.19 -16.61
N CYS A 200 -20.54 -1.12 -16.70
CA CYS A 200 -20.72 -2.10 -15.63
C CYS A 200 -19.44 -2.43 -14.85
N THR A 201 -18.38 -1.68 -15.10
CA THR A 201 -17.18 -1.64 -14.28
C THR A 201 -17.11 -0.31 -13.56
N THR A 202 -16.60 -0.34 -12.33
CA THR A 202 -16.15 0.85 -11.62
C THR A 202 -14.66 0.97 -11.87
N ASP A 203 -14.30 1.96 -12.67
CA ASP A 203 -12.92 2.29 -12.98
C ASP A 203 -12.30 3.05 -11.81
N SER A 204 -11.13 2.64 -11.37
CA SER A 204 -10.42 3.27 -10.26
C SER A 204 -8.94 3.31 -10.56
N CYS A 205 -8.34 4.48 -10.32
CA CYS A 205 -6.90 4.66 -10.37
C CYS A 205 -6.34 4.44 -8.96
N GLY A 206 -5.47 3.43 -8.82
CA GLY A 206 -4.79 3.13 -7.57
C GLY A 206 -3.83 4.25 -7.14
N ALA A 207 -3.48 4.28 -5.85
CA ALA A 207 -2.48 5.23 -5.34
C ALA A 207 -1.08 5.01 -5.94
N ASP A 208 -0.82 3.81 -6.48
CA ASP A 208 0.36 3.46 -7.26
C ASP A 208 0.27 3.92 -8.73
N GLY A 209 -0.86 4.50 -9.15
CA GLY A 209 -1.07 4.97 -10.51
C GLY A 209 -1.42 3.86 -11.50
N THR A 210 -1.89 2.70 -11.02
CA THR A 210 -2.39 1.59 -11.86
C THR A 210 -3.91 1.65 -12.04
N CYS A 211 -4.39 1.25 -13.20
CA CYS A 211 -5.83 1.14 -13.44
C CYS A 211 -6.42 -0.16 -12.91
N SER A 212 -7.63 -0.07 -12.33
CA SER A 212 -8.43 -1.22 -11.93
C SER A 212 -9.88 -1.05 -12.40
N HIS A 213 -10.48 -2.15 -12.85
CA HIS A 213 -11.85 -2.19 -13.35
C HIS A 213 -12.60 -3.26 -12.55
N ALA A 214 -13.34 -2.83 -11.53
CA ALA A 214 -14.10 -3.74 -10.69
C ALA A 214 -15.52 -3.87 -11.24
N GLY A 215 -15.95 -5.09 -11.60
CA GLY A 215 -17.34 -5.32 -11.96
C GLY A 215 -18.30 -4.94 -10.81
N CYS A 216 -19.55 -4.60 -11.12
CA CYS A 216 -20.56 -4.29 -10.11
C CYS A 216 -20.59 -5.36 -9.00
N GLY A 217 -20.17 -5.02 -7.77
CA GLY A 217 -20.06 -5.95 -6.64
C GLY A 217 -20.84 -5.49 -5.40
N GLY A 218 -21.58 -6.41 -4.76
CA GLY A 218 -22.38 -6.18 -3.55
C GLY A 218 -23.59 -7.13 -3.44
N ALA A 219 -24.40 -6.99 -2.38
CA ALA A 219 -25.62 -7.79 -2.16
C ALA A 219 -26.75 -7.49 -3.17
N ALA A 220 -26.66 -6.34 -3.88
CA ALA A 220 -27.43 -6.02 -5.07
C ALA A 220 -26.71 -4.90 -5.87
N PRO A 221 -25.84 -5.24 -6.83
CA PRO A 221 -25.76 -4.36 -7.99
C PRO A 221 -25.83 -5.15 -9.30
N SER A 222 -26.92 -4.93 -10.02
CA SER A 222 -27.12 -5.42 -11.38
C SER A 222 -26.42 -4.49 -12.37
N CYS A 223 -25.78 -5.09 -13.37
CA CYS A 223 -25.33 -4.36 -14.56
C CYS A 223 -26.56 -4.01 -15.42
N CYS A 224 -26.93 -2.73 -15.45
CA CYS A 224 -28.06 -2.26 -16.26
C CYS A 224 -27.56 -1.74 -17.61
N PRO A 225 -27.97 -2.36 -18.74
CA PRO A 225 -27.52 -1.95 -20.07
C PRO A 225 -27.74 -0.45 -20.32
N GLY A 226 -26.66 0.27 -20.60
CA GLY A 226 -26.68 1.72 -20.87
C GLY A 226 -26.91 2.63 -19.65
N ALA A 227 -27.05 2.07 -18.45
CA ALA A 227 -27.35 2.80 -17.23
C ALA A 227 -26.37 2.54 -16.08
N GLY A 228 -25.45 1.59 -16.28
CA GLY A 228 -24.34 1.25 -15.38
C GLY A 228 -24.71 0.39 -14.19
N CYS A 229 -23.83 0.33 -13.19
CA CYS A 229 -24.08 -0.38 -11.93
C CYS A 229 -25.21 0.28 -11.13
N ARG A 230 -26.27 -0.47 -10.85
CA ARG A 230 -27.45 -0.04 -10.07
C ARG A 230 -27.92 -1.16 -9.18
N GLU A 231 -28.66 -0.84 -8.12
CA GLU A 231 -29.29 -1.85 -7.25
C GLU A 231 -30.25 -2.74 -8.05
N CYS A 232 -31.04 -2.11 -8.93
CA CYS A 232 -32.00 -2.75 -9.82
C CYS A 232 -32.02 -2.11 -11.22
N CYS A 233 -32.45 -2.90 -12.21
CA CYS A 233 -32.74 -2.48 -13.58
C CYS A 233 -34.23 -2.52 -13.91
N ASN A 234 -35.01 -3.28 -13.14
CA ASN A 234 -36.46 -3.40 -13.25
C ASN A 234 -37.07 -3.82 -11.90
N ASP A 235 -38.38 -3.64 -11.76
CA ASP A 235 -39.14 -3.91 -10.53
C ASP A 235 -38.99 -5.37 -10.05
N GLY A 236 -38.84 -6.33 -10.98
CA GLY A 236 -38.68 -7.75 -10.65
C GLY A 236 -37.38 -8.10 -9.90
N GLN A 237 -36.47 -7.14 -9.74
CA GLN A 237 -35.23 -7.32 -8.97
C GLN A 237 -35.32 -6.73 -7.55
N CYS A 238 -36.44 -6.13 -7.18
CA CYS A 238 -36.63 -5.45 -5.89
C CYS A 238 -37.43 -6.24 -4.86
N SER A 239 -37.92 -7.43 -5.21
CA SER A 239 -38.70 -8.29 -4.32
C SER A 239 -37.99 -8.53 -2.99
N ASP A 240 -38.58 -8.07 -1.89
CA ASP A 240 -38.18 -8.48 -0.53
C ASP A 240 -38.85 -9.78 -0.05
N GLY A 241 -39.80 -10.30 -0.85
CA GLY A 241 -40.54 -11.52 -0.53
C GLY A 241 -41.78 -11.27 0.31
N ASP A 242 -42.09 -10.00 0.63
CA ASP A 242 -43.35 -9.57 1.22
C ASP A 242 -44.33 -9.15 0.11
N GLY A 243 -45.31 -10.01 -0.19
CA GLY A 243 -46.35 -9.75 -1.18
C GLY A 243 -47.29 -8.58 -0.82
N CYS A 244 -47.18 -8.01 0.38
CA CYS A 244 -47.94 -6.82 0.79
C CYS A 244 -47.22 -5.50 0.44
N THR A 245 -46.01 -5.54 -0.12
CA THR A 245 -45.31 -4.34 -0.59
C THR A 245 -45.34 -4.23 -2.11
N VAL A 246 -45.39 -3.00 -2.61
CA VAL A 246 -45.14 -2.74 -4.04
C VAL A 246 -43.63 -2.58 -4.21
N ASP A 247 -43.00 -3.62 -4.73
CA ASP A 247 -41.59 -3.62 -5.10
C ASP A 247 -41.39 -2.85 -6.41
N SER A 248 -40.67 -1.74 -6.36
CA SER A 248 -40.45 -0.88 -7.53
C SER A 248 -39.00 -0.43 -7.64
N CYS A 249 -38.49 -0.47 -8.87
CA CYS A 249 -37.19 0.06 -9.21
C CYS A 249 -37.35 1.49 -9.69
N THR A 250 -36.80 2.44 -8.94
CA THR A 250 -36.84 3.84 -9.33
C THR A 250 -36.05 4.09 -10.61
N ALA A 251 -36.33 5.21 -11.30
CA ALA A 251 -35.52 5.65 -12.46
C ALA A 251 -34.02 5.85 -12.12
N GLY A 252 -33.68 6.01 -10.83
CA GLY A 252 -32.31 6.08 -10.32
C GLY A 252 -31.65 4.70 -10.13
N GLY A 253 -32.38 3.60 -10.26
CA GLY A 253 -31.87 2.25 -10.05
C GLY A 253 -31.78 1.84 -8.58
N THR A 254 -32.62 2.44 -7.72
CA THR A 254 -32.77 2.10 -6.29
C THR A 254 -34.10 1.37 -6.09
N CYS A 255 -34.09 0.30 -5.29
CA CYS A 255 -35.30 -0.43 -4.92
C CYS A 255 -36.12 0.31 -3.87
N ARG A 256 -37.45 0.22 -4.01
CA ARG A 256 -38.42 0.72 -3.04
C ARG A 256 -39.51 -0.31 -2.84
N ASN A 257 -39.74 -0.62 -1.57
CA ASN A 257 -40.76 -1.58 -1.16
C ASN A 257 -41.70 -0.80 -0.24
N GLU A 258 -42.75 -0.23 -0.83
CA GLU A 258 -43.69 0.65 -0.13
C GLU A 258 -44.98 -0.11 0.17
N ARG A 259 -45.42 -0.04 1.44
CA ARG A 259 -46.79 -0.44 1.80
C ARG A 259 -47.77 0.61 1.28
N PRO A 260 -48.83 0.22 0.55
CA PRO A 260 -49.88 1.14 0.15
C PRO A 260 -50.51 1.85 1.37
N SER A 261 -50.89 3.13 1.20
CA SER A 261 -51.37 4.00 2.29
C SER A 261 -52.89 4.00 2.52
N ALA A 262 -53.64 3.29 1.67
CA ALA A 262 -54.96 2.76 2.06
C ALA A 262 -54.71 1.40 2.71
N CYS A 263 -55.59 0.93 3.60
CA CYS A 263 -55.63 -0.48 3.99
C CYS A 263 -55.74 -1.30 2.69
N GLY A 264 -54.60 -1.68 2.13
CA GLY A 264 -54.52 -2.41 0.89
C GLY A 264 -54.93 -3.82 1.22
N ASN A 265 -55.84 -4.37 0.41
CA ASN A 265 -56.31 -5.75 0.42
C ASN A 265 -55.14 -6.75 0.32
N CYS A 266 -54.25 -6.81 1.30
CA CYS A 266 -53.27 -7.86 1.38
C CYS A 266 -54.01 -9.09 1.87
N CYS A 267 -54.13 -10.08 0.99
CA CYS A 267 -54.80 -11.33 1.29
C CYS A 267 -54.28 -11.96 2.60
N VAL A 268 -53.01 -11.75 2.97
CA VAL A 268 -52.43 -12.26 4.22
C VAL A 268 -52.96 -11.52 5.44
N ASP A 269 -52.92 -10.18 5.46
CA ASP A 269 -53.45 -9.38 6.57
C ASP A 269 -54.96 -9.65 6.76
N LEU A 270 -55.72 -9.75 5.66
CA LEU A 270 -57.14 -10.10 5.67
C LEU A 270 -57.39 -11.53 6.20
N CYS A 271 -56.53 -12.48 5.85
CA CYS A 271 -56.61 -13.85 6.32
C CYS A 271 -56.23 -13.96 7.80
N GLU A 272 -55.26 -13.20 8.28
CA GLU A 272 -54.86 -13.18 9.69
C GLU A 272 -55.94 -12.52 10.55
N GLU A 273 -56.52 -11.39 10.12
CA GLU A 273 -57.64 -10.74 10.79
C GLU A 273 -58.88 -11.65 10.87
N ALA A 274 -59.18 -12.38 9.79
CA ALA A 274 -60.23 -13.39 9.77
C ALA A 274 -59.99 -14.58 10.71
N GLN A 275 -58.72 -14.91 11.00
CA GLN A 275 -58.34 -15.97 11.94
C GLN A 275 -58.31 -15.50 13.41
N ASP A 276 -58.01 -14.22 13.68
CA ASP A 276 -57.77 -13.69 15.03
C ASP A 276 -59.04 -13.25 15.79
N GLY A 277 -60.21 -13.11 15.14
CA GLY A 277 -61.42 -12.65 15.84
C GLY A 277 -62.76 -13.05 15.23
N ASP A 278 -63.27 -14.25 15.57
CA ASP A 278 -64.70 -14.67 15.62
C ASP A 278 -65.69 -14.24 14.48
N CYS A 279 -65.21 -13.71 13.36
CA CYS A 279 -65.91 -13.71 12.08
C CYS A 279 -65.91 -15.17 11.58
N ALA A 280 -67.06 -15.74 11.26
CA ALA A 280 -67.21 -17.18 11.02
C ALA A 280 -66.59 -17.61 9.68
N THR A 281 -65.26 -17.58 9.55
CA THR A 281 -64.61 -17.85 8.28
C THR A 281 -64.21 -19.31 8.14
N TYR A 282 -64.47 -19.83 6.93
CA TYR A 282 -64.11 -21.17 6.48
C TYR A 282 -62.60 -21.37 6.27
N MET A 283 -61.77 -20.37 6.55
CA MET A 283 -60.34 -20.34 6.22
C MET A 283 -59.45 -20.83 7.38
N ARG A 284 -58.57 -21.79 7.10
CA ARG A 284 -57.56 -22.32 8.02
C ARG A 284 -56.19 -22.47 7.36
N GLY A 285 -55.15 -22.47 8.18
CA GLY A 285 -53.78 -22.74 7.75
C GLY A 285 -52.96 -21.48 7.53
N ASP A 286 -51.82 -21.64 6.86
CA ASP A 286 -50.87 -20.55 6.63
C ASP A 286 -51.43 -19.56 5.60
N CYS A 287 -51.68 -18.33 6.05
CA CYS A 287 -52.26 -17.27 5.23
C CYS A 287 -51.36 -16.90 4.04
N GLY A 288 -50.04 -16.98 4.18
CA GLY A 288 -49.10 -16.75 3.08
C GLY A 288 -49.20 -17.81 1.98
N ASP A 289 -49.23 -19.08 2.37
CA ASP A 289 -49.42 -20.20 1.43
C ASP A 289 -50.79 -20.14 0.75
N PHE A 290 -51.85 -19.83 1.50
CA PHE A 290 -53.20 -19.67 0.99
C PHE A 290 -53.26 -18.59 -0.10
N CYS A 291 -52.72 -17.40 0.18
CA CYS A 291 -52.77 -16.26 -0.73
C CYS A 291 -51.90 -16.46 -1.97
N SER A 292 -50.75 -17.11 -1.81
CA SER A 292 -49.88 -17.51 -2.92
C SER A 292 -50.56 -18.53 -3.83
N ALA A 293 -51.20 -19.54 -3.24
CA ALA A 293 -51.92 -20.58 -3.95
C ALA A 293 -53.16 -20.02 -4.67
N LEU A 294 -53.91 -19.12 -4.01
CA LEU A 294 -55.09 -18.46 -4.57
C LEU A 294 -54.70 -17.66 -5.80
N SER A 295 -53.71 -16.77 -5.68
CA SER A 295 -53.15 -15.94 -6.76
C SER A 295 -52.70 -16.78 -7.96
N ALA A 296 -52.04 -17.90 -7.71
CA ALA A 296 -51.52 -18.77 -8.75
C ALA A 296 -52.59 -19.51 -9.57
N ILE A 297 -53.82 -19.65 -9.06
CA ILE A 297 -54.91 -20.34 -9.78
C ILE A 297 -55.95 -19.41 -10.40
N GLN A 298 -55.97 -18.11 -10.06
CA GLN A 298 -57.05 -17.17 -10.43
C GLN A 298 -57.31 -17.12 -11.94
N GLY A 299 -56.25 -17.02 -12.75
CA GLY A 299 -56.39 -16.95 -14.21
C GLY A 299 -56.92 -18.23 -14.85
N ALA A 300 -56.84 -19.36 -14.14
CA ALA A 300 -57.25 -20.67 -14.64
C ALA A 300 -58.58 -21.16 -14.04
N SER A 301 -58.94 -20.68 -12.84
CA SER A 301 -60.17 -21.06 -12.15
C SER A 301 -61.40 -20.32 -12.66
N GLY A 302 -61.22 -19.12 -13.22
CA GLY A 302 -62.34 -18.25 -13.61
C GLY A 302 -63.04 -17.61 -12.42
N CYS A 303 -62.56 -17.80 -11.19
CA CYS A 303 -63.13 -17.28 -9.96
C CYS A 303 -62.69 -15.84 -9.65
N ALA A 304 -62.43 -15.05 -10.70
CA ALA A 304 -61.91 -13.70 -10.53
C ALA A 304 -62.99 -12.75 -10.01
N ASP A 305 -64.24 -12.97 -10.41
CA ASP A 305 -65.38 -12.14 -10.02
C ASP A 305 -65.70 -12.36 -8.54
N GLU A 306 -65.81 -13.62 -8.09
CA GLU A 306 -66.09 -13.95 -6.67
C GLU A 306 -64.97 -13.49 -5.74
N ARG A 307 -63.71 -13.46 -6.21
CA ARG A 307 -62.60 -12.93 -5.43
C ARG A 307 -62.70 -11.42 -5.29
N ASN A 308 -62.94 -10.71 -6.39
CA ASN A 308 -63.05 -9.25 -6.34
C ASN A 308 -64.22 -8.84 -5.43
N GLU A 309 -65.34 -9.59 -5.46
CA GLU A 309 -66.50 -9.34 -4.60
C GLU A 309 -66.18 -9.57 -3.12
N TYR A 310 -65.41 -10.62 -2.78
CA TYR A 310 -64.92 -10.86 -1.42
C TYR A 310 -63.90 -9.81 -0.94
N GLU A 311 -62.94 -9.44 -1.79
CA GLU A 311 -61.95 -8.39 -1.51
C GLU A 311 -62.61 -7.01 -1.37
N ASP A 312 -63.63 -6.70 -2.17
CA ASP A 312 -64.41 -5.47 -2.07
C ASP A 312 -65.20 -5.44 -0.75
N CYS A 313 -65.83 -6.55 -0.34
CA CYS A 313 -66.54 -6.66 0.94
C CYS A 313 -65.62 -6.42 2.15
N LEU A 314 -64.40 -6.97 2.11
CA LEU A 314 -63.41 -6.80 3.17
C LEU A 314 -62.73 -5.41 3.18
N SER A 315 -62.91 -4.61 2.13
CA SER A 315 -62.27 -3.29 2.00
C SER A 315 -63.00 -2.15 2.74
N GLU A 316 -64.16 -2.41 3.35
CA GLU A 316 -64.90 -1.45 4.17
C GLU A 316 -64.31 -1.40 5.60
N CYS A 317 -63.41 -0.45 5.85
CA CYS A 317 -62.64 -0.31 7.12
C CYS A 317 -63.46 0.06 8.39
N ASP A 318 -64.78 -0.10 8.40
CA ASP A 318 -65.58 0.12 9.62
C ASP A 318 -65.69 -1.21 10.38
N ASP A 319 -64.90 -1.33 11.45
CA ASP A 319 -64.82 -2.44 12.41
C ASP A 319 -64.85 -3.84 11.76
N ALA A 320 -63.70 -4.52 11.67
CA ALA A 320 -63.43 -5.79 10.95
C ALA A 320 -64.33 -7.02 11.23
N CYS A 321 -65.50 -6.86 11.85
CA CYS A 321 -66.62 -7.81 11.86
C CYS A 321 -68.01 -7.12 11.76
N ALA A 322 -68.14 -5.99 11.05
CA ALA A 322 -69.42 -5.30 10.85
C ALA A 322 -70.14 -5.67 9.55
N ALA A 323 -69.38 -6.04 8.50
CA ALA A 323 -69.92 -6.58 7.25
C ALA A 323 -69.91 -8.11 7.30
N ASP A 324 -71.09 -8.72 7.19
CA ASP A 324 -71.31 -10.16 7.13
C ASP A 324 -70.82 -10.71 5.76
N CYS A 325 -69.50 -10.64 5.51
CA CYS A 325 -68.83 -11.06 4.26
C CYS A 325 -68.74 -12.59 4.11
N ASP A 326 -69.46 -13.33 4.95
CA ASP A 326 -69.50 -14.79 4.95
C ASP A 326 -70.07 -15.31 3.61
N GLY A 327 -71.01 -14.57 3.00
CA GLY A 327 -71.60 -14.93 1.71
C GLY A 327 -70.59 -14.90 0.56
N GLU A 328 -69.84 -13.80 0.46
CA GLU A 328 -68.82 -13.59 -0.56
C GLU A 328 -67.63 -14.55 -0.35
N GLY A 329 -67.28 -14.83 0.91
CA GLY A 329 -66.28 -15.83 1.27
C GLY A 329 -66.71 -17.26 0.89
N GLU A 330 -67.97 -17.63 1.12
CA GLU A 330 -68.53 -18.92 0.70
C GLU A 330 -68.58 -19.07 -0.83
N ASP A 331 -68.91 -17.99 -1.55
CA ASP A 331 -68.95 -17.98 -3.01
C ASP A 331 -67.57 -18.19 -3.62
N LEU A 332 -66.55 -17.53 -3.08
CA LEU A 332 -65.15 -17.73 -3.47
C LEU A 332 -64.67 -19.15 -3.13
N ALA A 333 -64.93 -19.63 -1.91
CA ALA A 333 -64.57 -20.98 -1.47
C ALA A 333 -65.21 -22.05 -2.37
N ARG A 334 -66.49 -21.88 -2.73
CA ARG A 334 -67.22 -22.78 -3.62
C ARG A 334 -66.67 -22.76 -5.03
N CYS A 335 -66.33 -21.58 -5.57
CA CYS A 335 -65.74 -21.47 -6.90
C CYS A 335 -64.37 -22.16 -6.96
N VAL A 336 -63.49 -21.85 -6.01
CA VAL A 336 -62.16 -22.44 -5.91
C VAL A 336 -62.24 -23.94 -5.64
N GLY A 337 -63.15 -24.39 -4.77
CA GLY A 337 -63.41 -25.80 -4.48
C GLY A 337 -63.81 -26.59 -5.73
N ASN A 338 -64.74 -26.06 -6.53
CA ASN A 338 -65.15 -26.68 -7.80
C ASN A 338 -64.00 -26.76 -8.82
N TYR A 339 -63.12 -25.76 -8.84
CA TYR A 339 -61.94 -25.80 -9.69
C TYR A 339 -60.93 -26.86 -9.20
N CYS A 340 -60.70 -26.95 -7.90
CA CYS A 340 -59.65 -27.77 -7.31
C CYS A 340 -60.04 -29.23 -7.04
N VAL A 341 -61.33 -29.55 -6.92
CA VAL A 341 -61.82 -30.95 -6.72
C VAL A 341 -61.43 -31.88 -7.88
N SER A 342 -61.27 -31.33 -9.09
CA SER A 342 -60.82 -32.08 -10.28
C SER A 342 -59.30 -32.01 -10.52
N ARG A 343 -58.55 -31.28 -9.68
CA ARG A 343 -57.13 -30.94 -9.89
C ARG A 343 -56.27 -31.18 -8.65
N LEU A 344 -56.55 -32.26 -7.92
CA LEU A 344 -55.84 -32.65 -6.70
C LEU A 344 -54.33 -32.92 -6.89
N GLY A 345 -53.85 -33.05 -8.13
CA GLY A 345 -52.41 -33.15 -8.45
C GLY A 345 -51.68 -31.80 -8.49
N ASN A 346 -52.39 -30.66 -8.45
CA ASN A 346 -51.81 -29.33 -8.42
C ASN A 346 -51.53 -28.90 -6.97
N ALA A 347 -50.30 -28.50 -6.67
CA ALA A 347 -49.86 -28.12 -5.32
C ALA A 347 -50.70 -26.96 -4.73
N ASN A 348 -51.03 -25.96 -5.55
CA ASN A 348 -51.85 -24.83 -5.12
C ASN A 348 -53.28 -25.27 -4.77
N CYS A 349 -53.85 -26.21 -5.54
CA CYS A 349 -55.15 -26.77 -5.22
C CYS A 349 -55.14 -27.62 -3.95
N GLN A 350 -54.03 -28.30 -3.63
CA GLN A 350 -53.90 -29.02 -2.36
C GLN A 350 -53.84 -28.08 -1.16
N ILE A 351 -53.18 -26.92 -1.30
CA ILE A 351 -53.14 -25.88 -0.27
C ILE A 351 -54.56 -25.34 -0.06
N LEU A 352 -55.20 -24.86 -1.13
CA LEU A 352 -56.53 -24.25 -1.06
C LEU A 352 -57.61 -25.21 -0.54
N THR A 353 -57.59 -26.48 -0.95
CA THR A 353 -58.60 -27.46 -0.49
C THR A 353 -58.41 -27.87 0.97
N ARG A 354 -57.23 -27.64 1.56
CA ARG A 354 -56.99 -27.83 3.00
C ARG A 354 -57.31 -26.57 3.80
N SER A 355 -57.28 -25.42 3.14
CA SER A 355 -57.58 -24.14 3.75
C SER A 355 -59.07 -23.86 3.88
N PHE A 356 -59.94 -24.49 3.07
CA PHE A 356 -61.39 -24.38 3.19
C PHE A 356 -61.99 -25.60 3.93
N ASP A 357 -62.79 -25.38 4.97
CA ASP A 357 -63.54 -26.44 5.69
C ASP A 357 -64.84 -26.78 4.93
N PHE A 358 -64.76 -27.59 3.87
CA PHE A 358 -65.94 -28.03 3.10
C PHE A 358 -66.83 -29.04 3.86
#